data_AF-A0AAE4V6A7-F1
#
_entry.id   AF-A0AAE4V6A7-F1
#
_cell.length_a   1.000
_cell.length_b   1.000
_cell.length_c   1.000
_cell.angle_alpha   90.00
_cell.angle_beta   90.00
_cell.angle_gamma   90.00
#
_symmetry.space_group_name_H-M   'P 1'
#
loop_
_entity.id
_entity.type
_entity.pdbx_description
1 polymer ?
#
loop_
_entity_poly.entity_id
_entity_poly.type
_entity_poly.pdbx_seq_one_letter_code
_entity_poly.pdbx_strand_id
1 'polypeptide(L)'
;MAQPQGVVARMEQHQVAIYLTAMVAGAGIGWAAPAAGPGLEHAINPVLGALLFVTFLQVPAAELLQSLRDGRFLAAILAANFLLVPLVVAAMFTFLPADQAVRIG
;
A
#
# COMPACT_ATOMS: atom_id res chain seq x y z
N MET A 1 25.04 -21.23 10.05
CA MET A 1 23.79 -20.45 10.03
C MET A 1 23.86 -19.55 8.80
N ALA A 2 23.41 -20.03 7.64
CA ALA A 2 23.66 -19.41 6.34
C ALA A 2 22.34 -18.93 5.70
N GLN A 3 22.28 -17.63 5.41
CA GLN A 3 21.51 -16.96 4.35
C GLN A 3 19.97 -17.11 4.28
N PRO A 4 19.20 -16.28 5.02
CA PRO A 4 17.88 -15.83 4.57
C PRO A 4 17.97 -14.77 3.45
N GLN A 5 19.14 -14.13 3.25
CA GLN A 5 19.34 -13.06 2.27
C GLN A 5 19.05 -13.52 0.82
N GLY A 6 19.33 -14.78 0.47
CA GLY A 6 19.13 -15.28 -0.89
C GLY A 6 17.66 -15.43 -1.30
N VAL A 7 16.78 -15.79 -0.36
CA VAL A 7 15.34 -15.91 -0.65
C VAL A 7 14.71 -14.53 -0.76
N VAL A 8 14.99 -13.64 0.20
CA VAL A 8 14.48 -12.26 0.19
C VAL A 8 14.96 -11.52 -1.05
N ALA A 9 16.26 -11.56 -1.37
CA ALA A 9 16.80 -10.91 -2.57
C ALA A 9 16.19 -11.45 -3.87
N ARG A 10 15.91 -12.77 -3.93
CA ARG A 10 15.23 -13.37 -5.08
C ARG A 10 13.77 -12.92 -5.19
N MET A 11 13.09 -12.75 -4.06
CA MET A 11 11.73 -12.20 -4.01
C MET A 11 11.72 -10.72 -4.40
N GLU A 12 12.69 -9.92 -3.96
CA GLU A 12 12.84 -8.51 -4.36
C GLU A 12 13.08 -8.38 -5.86
N GLN A 13 13.96 -9.22 -6.44
CA GLN A 13 14.21 -9.23 -7.88
C GLN A 13 12.96 -9.54 -8.70
N HIS A 14 12.04 -10.34 -8.16
CA HIS A 14 10.79 -10.73 -8.81
C HIS A 14 9.57 -10.06 -8.16
N GLN A 15 9.75 -8.97 -7.42
CA GLN A 15 8.69 -8.34 -6.61
C GLN A 15 7.48 -7.98 -7.45
N VAL A 16 7.70 -7.40 -8.63
CA VAL A 16 6.64 -7.06 -9.58
C VAL A 16 5.85 -8.30 -10.02
N ALA A 17 6.55 -9.39 -10.38
CA ALA A 17 5.89 -10.64 -10.79
C ALA A 17 5.10 -11.27 -9.64
N ILE A 18 5.65 -11.26 -8.43
CA ILE A 18 4.97 -11.78 -7.24
C ILE A 18 3.70 -10.96 -6.94
N TYR A 19 3.78 -9.63 -6.98
CA TYR A 19 2.61 -8.77 -6.75
C TYR A 19 1.53 -8.95 -7.82
N LEU A 20 1.92 -9.02 -9.09
CA LEU A 20 0.97 -9.25 -10.19
C LEU A 20 0.29 -10.62 -10.07
N THR A 21 1.07 -11.69 -9.83
CA THR A 21 0.50 -13.03 -9.66
C THR A 21 -0.42 -13.12 -8.45
N ALA A 22 -0.07 -12.50 -7.33
CA ALA A 22 -0.92 -12.42 -6.15
C ALA A 22 -2.23 -11.66 -6.43
N MET A 23 -2.17 -10.55 -7.17
CA MET A 23 -3.34 -9.76 -7.54
C MET A 23 -4.29 -10.54 -8.46
N VAL A 24 -3.75 -11.21 -9.49
CA VAL A 24 -4.54 -12.06 -10.39
C VAL A 24 -5.16 -13.24 -9.64
N ALA A 25 -4.40 -13.88 -8.75
CA ALA A 25 -4.91 -14.98 -7.93
C ALA A 25 -6.05 -14.49 -7.01
N GLY A 26 -5.87 -13.35 -6.34
CA GLY A 26 -6.90 -12.75 -5.50
C GLY A 26 -8.18 -12.41 -6.27
N ALA A 27 -8.05 -11.81 -7.46
CA ALA A 27 -9.18 -11.53 -8.34
C ALA A 27 -9.89 -12.81 -8.79
N GLY A 28 -9.14 -13.84 -9.18
CA GLY A 28 -9.69 -15.14 -9.57
C GLY A 28 -10.44 -15.84 -8.44
N ILE A 29 -9.88 -15.84 -7.22
CA ILE A 29 -10.53 -16.41 -6.04
C ILE A 29 -11.79 -15.62 -5.68
N GLY A 30 -11.73 -14.29 -5.71
CA GLY A 30 -12.89 -13.43 -5.45
C GLY A 30 -14.04 -13.68 -6.43
N TRP A 31 -13.73 -13.97 -7.70
CA TRP A 31 -14.74 -14.28 -8.71
C TRP A 31 -15.28 -15.70 -8.60
N ALA A 32 -14.43 -16.68 -8.28
CA ALA A 32 -14.81 -18.09 -8.16
C ALA A 32 -15.54 -18.42 -6.85
N ALA A 33 -15.25 -17.69 -5.77
CA ALA A 33 -15.78 -17.93 -4.43
C ALA A 33 -16.30 -16.62 -3.77
N PRO A 34 -17.31 -15.96 -4.35
CA PRO A 34 -17.83 -14.69 -3.81
C PRO A 34 -18.41 -14.85 -2.39
N ALA A 35 -18.90 -16.04 -2.03
CA ALA A 35 -19.39 -16.36 -0.68
C ALA A 35 -18.29 -16.36 0.40
N ALA A 36 -17.01 -16.46 0.02
CA ALA A 36 -15.89 -16.36 0.95
C ALA A 36 -15.53 -14.90 1.30
N GLY A 37 -16.01 -13.93 0.51
CA GLY A 37 -15.75 -12.49 0.68
C GLY A 37 -16.00 -11.99 2.10
N PRO A 38 -17.21 -12.16 2.67
CA PRO A 38 -17.52 -11.67 4.02
C PRO A 38 -16.61 -12.26 5.10
N GLY A 39 -16.18 -13.52 4.97
CA GLY A 39 -15.25 -14.13 5.92
C GLY A 39 -13.83 -13.56 5.81
N LEU A 40 -13.36 -13.30 4.59
CA LEU A 40 -12.03 -12.77 4.31
C LEU A 40 -11.92 -11.27 4.60
N GLU A 41 -13.02 -10.52 4.49
CA GLU A 41 -13.10 -9.10 4.86
C GLU A 41 -12.67 -8.86 6.31
N HIS A 42 -13.01 -9.79 7.23
CA HIS A 42 -12.59 -9.70 8.63
C HIS A 42 -11.08 -9.80 8.80
N ALA A 43 -10.36 -10.40 7.84
CA ALA A 43 -8.90 -10.48 7.85
C ALA A 43 -8.22 -9.20 7.35
N ILE A 44 -8.94 -8.30 6.65
CA ILE A 44 -8.37 -7.07 6.10
C ILE A 44 -7.81 -6.20 7.24
N ASN A 45 -8.63 -5.87 8.23
CA ASN A 45 -8.23 -5.02 9.36
C ASN A 45 -7.03 -5.56 10.15
N PRO A 46 -6.99 -6.84 10.58
CA PRO A 46 -5.83 -7.37 11.29
C PRO A 46 -4.58 -7.44 10.40
N VAL A 47 -4.71 -7.74 9.09
CA VAL A 47 -3.57 -7.72 8.16
C VAL A 47 -3.03 -6.29 8.00
N LEU A 48 -3.91 -5.30 7.81
CA LEU A 48 -3.51 -3.89 7.77
C LEU A 48 -2.85 -3.46 9.08
N GLY A 49 -3.39 -3.87 10.23
CA GLY A 49 -2.80 -3.62 11.54
C GLY A 49 -1.40 -4.22 11.67
N ALA A 50 -1.20 -5.47 11.23
CA ALA A 50 0.11 -6.11 11.22
C ALA A 50 1.10 -5.41 10.29
N LEU A 51 0.67 -5.01 9.08
CA LEU A 51 1.49 -4.26 8.13
C LEU A 51 1.92 -2.90 8.70
N LEU A 52 1.00 -2.17 9.33
CA LEU A 52 1.30 -0.90 10.01
C LEU A 52 2.26 -1.11 11.18
N PHE A 53 2.03 -2.15 12.00
CA PHE A 53 2.92 -2.48 13.11
C PHE A 53 4.35 -2.77 12.61
N VAL A 54 4.50 -3.61 11.59
CA VAL A 54 5.79 -3.92 10.98
C VAL A 54 6.42 -2.70 10.30
N THR A 55 5.60 -1.83 9.70
CA THR A 55 6.08 -0.56 9.13
C THR A 55 6.64 0.34 10.22
N PHE A 56 5.95 0.49 11.35
CA PHE A 56 6.43 1.30 12.46
C PHE A 56 7.69 0.73 13.13
N LEU A 57 7.83 -0.59 13.21
CA LEU A 57 9.06 -1.21 13.69
C LEU A 57 10.27 -0.91 12.78
N GLN A 58 10.05 -0.77 11.47
CA GLN A 58 11.11 -0.42 10.52
C GLN A 58 11.49 1.07 10.56
N VAL A 59 10.61 1.95 11.04
CA VAL A 59 10.86 3.39 11.09
C VAL A 59 11.77 3.72 12.29
N PRO A 60 12.97 4.27 12.06
CA PRO A 60 13.85 4.71 13.15
C PRO A 60 13.27 5.97 13.81
N ALA A 61 12.59 5.81 14.95
CA ALA A 61 11.91 6.91 15.66
C ALA A 61 12.84 8.08 16.01
N ALA A 62 14.12 7.80 16.30
CA ALA A 62 15.13 8.82 16.60
C ALA A 62 15.42 9.75 15.42
N GLU A 63 15.47 9.21 14.20
CA GLU A 63 15.70 9.98 12.97
C GLU A 63 14.45 10.77 12.60
N LEU A 64 13.25 10.20 12.83
CA LEU A 64 11.99 10.87 12.59
C LEU A 64 11.87 12.16 13.41
N LEU A 65 12.20 12.11 14.71
CA LEU A 65 12.21 13.27 15.61
C LEU A 65 13.17 14.38 15.17
N GLN A 66 14.32 14.01 14.59
CA GLN A 66 15.26 14.98 14.03
C GLN A 66 14.72 15.59 12.74
N SER A 67 14.15 14.76 11.86
CA SER A 67 13.56 15.20 10.59
C SER A 67 12.35 16.12 10.78
N LEU A 68 11.59 15.96 11.88
CA LEU A 68 10.50 16.85 12.25
C LEU A 68 10.98 18.27 12.64
N ARG A 69 12.26 18.45 13.00
CA ARG A 69 12.84 19.79 13.25
C ARG A 69 13.17 20.53 11.96
N ASP A 70 13.28 19.82 10.84
CA ASP A 70 13.39 20.44 9.52
C ASP A 70 11.98 20.80 9.00
N GLY A 71 11.58 22.05 9.26
CA GLY A 71 10.28 22.57 8.83
C GLY A 71 10.08 22.54 7.31
N ARG A 72 11.15 22.62 6.51
CA ARG A 72 11.04 22.55 5.04
C ARG A 72 10.75 21.12 4.59
N PHE A 73 11.42 20.14 5.20
CA PHE A 73 11.15 18.73 4.95
C PHE A 73 9.71 18.35 5.33
N LEU A 74 9.27 18.76 6.53
CA LEU A 74 7.91 18.50 7.00
C LEU A 74 6.86 19.15 6.09
N ALA A 75 7.07 20.41 5.70
CA ALA A 75 6.19 21.10 4.76
C ALA A 75 6.13 20.41 3.40
N ALA A 76 7.25 19.92 2.87
CA ALA A 76 7.31 19.21 1.61
C ALA A 76 6.52 17.88 1.66
N ILE A 77 6.68 17.09 2.71
CA ILE A 77 5.92 15.83 2.89
C ILE A 77 4.42 16.11 3.03
N LEU A 78 4.05 17.11 3.83
CA LEU A 78 2.65 17.51 3.99
C LEU A 78 2.05 17.99 2.66
N ALA A 79 2.75 18.86 1.93
CA ALA A 79 2.30 19.33 0.63
C ALA A 79 2.18 18.17 -0.39
N ALA A 80 3.12 17.23 -0.39
CA ALA A 80 3.05 16.07 -1.26
C ALA A 80 1.82 15.20 -0.94
N ASN A 81 1.59 14.85 0.33
CA ASN A 81 0.51 13.95 0.73
C ASN A 81 -0.87 14.59 0.71
N PHE A 82 -0.99 15.88 1.07
CA PHE A 82 -2.27 16.56 1.23
C PHE A 82 -2.63 17.52 0.10
N LEU A 83 -1.68 17.93 -0.73
CA LEU A 83 -1.93 18.83 -1.86
C LEU A 83 -1.68 18.11 -3.19
N LEU A 84 -0.48 17.57 -3.39
CA LEU A 84 -0.09 16.97 -4.67
C LEU A 84 -0.86 15.69 -4.97
N VAL A 85 -0.90 14.74 -4.04
CA VAL A 85 -1.63 13.48 -4.23
C VAL A 85 -3.12 13.75 -4.51
N PRO A 86 -3.85 14.54 -3.71
CA PRO A 86 -5.25 14.86 -4.02
C PRO A 86 -5.43 15.60 -5.34
N LEU A 87 -4.51 16.50 -5.72
CA LEU A 87 -4.56 17.20 -7.00
C LEU A 87 -4.39 16.24 -8.18
N VAL A 88 -3.45 15.30 -8.09
CA VAL A 88 -3.25 14.26 -9.09
C VAL A 88 -4.50 13.39 -9.21
N VAL A 89 -5.07 12.95 -8.08
CA VAL A 89 -6.31 12.18 -8.06
C VAL A 89 -7.46 12.96 -8.68
N ALA A 90 -7.60 14.26 -8.36
CA ALA A 90 -8.62 15.13 -8.94
C ALA A 90 -8.44 15.30 -10.46
N ALA A 91 -7.20 15.45 -10.94
CA ALA A 91 -6.90 15.50 -12.36
C ALA A 91 -7.26 14.18 -13.06
N MET A 92 -6.89 13.04 -12.47
CA MET A 92 -7.28 11.72 -12.99
C MET A 92 -8.81 11.56 -13.05
N PHE A 93 -9.52 12.07 -12.05
CA PHE A 93 -10.98 12.04 -11.98
C PHE A 93 -11.66 12.70 -13.18
N THR A 94 -11.04 13.72 -13.80
CA THR A 94 -11.59 14.36 -15.01
C THR A 94 -11.59 13.45 -16.24
N PHE A 95 -10.75 12.41 -16.25
CA PHE A 95 -10.69 11.40 -17.29
C PHE A 95 -11.55 10.17 -16.99
N LEU A 96 -12.15 10.07 -15.80
CA LEU A 96 -12.96 8.92 -15.40
C LEU A 96 -14.38 8.98 -15.97
N PRO A 97 -14.91 7.87 -16.52
CA PRO A 97 -16.32 7.74 -16.90
C PRO A 97 -17.26 8.10 -15.75
N ALA A 98 -18.50 8.48 -16.06
CA ALA A 98 -19.50 8.88 -15.06
C ALA A 98 -19.92 7.76 -14.08
N ASP A 99 -19.49 6.52 -14.33
CA ASP A 99 -19.81 5.36 -13.50
C ASP A 99 -19.33 5.52 -12.06
N GLN A 100 -20.30 5.51 -11.15
CA GLN A 100 -20.10 5.77 -9.72
C GLN A 100 -19.24 4.70 -9.05
N ALA A 101 -19.25 3.45 -9.53
CA ALA A 101 -18.38 2.40 -9.03
C ALA A 101 -16.89 2.66 -9.32
N VAL A 102 -16.57 3.29 -10.46
CA VAL A 102 -15.19 3.62 -10.87
C VAL A 102 -14.68 4.88 -10.18
N ARG A 103 -15.59 5.74 -9.74
CA ARG A 103 -15.31 7.02 -9.08
C ARG A 103 -15.13 6.90 -7.56
N ILE A 104 -15.58 5.81 -6.95
CA ILE A 104 -15.59 5.62 -5.49
C ILE A 104 -14.70 4.43 -5.07
N GLY A 105 -14.46 3.48 -5.98
CA GLY A 105 -13.48 2.39 -5.80
C GLY A 105 -12.06 2.83 -6.13
#